data_AF-A0A6I2LUI4-F1
#
_entry.id   AF-A0A6I2LUI4-F1
#
_cell.length_a   1.000
_cell.length_b   1.000
_cell.length_c   1.000
_cell.angle_alpha   90.00
_cell.angle_beta   90.00
_cell.angle_gamma   90.00
#
_symmetry.space_group_name_H-M   'P 1'
#
loop_
_entity.id
_entity.type
_entity.pdbx_description
1 polymer ?
#
loop_
_entity_poly.entity_id
_entity_poly.type
_entity_poly.pdbx_seq_one_letter_code
_entity_poly.pdbx_strand_id
1 'polypeptide(L)'
;MACSRRETVDIAGSRLAMRASAADVRRSGTRDFELDDDDLILNSLSRQEKESLARYGLAAKTRRREANQRSRERKRHAGLVRMEVDVRPEHRADLRLLIDLYVAARHSGDALQVTRVPMPVLDGSAVLEAAANGNSQFDARSNSRAGPPKNSRPAPHRAEPGGDLAELAGFQKAFFSDGYSIRLNSIIADIIRTDAPLPLDLLRRKVARLHGWHRAGGLIAARIDACLGAAEIHEEDGTAFVWEPGAYTSRVPYRVRPERDIREISRHELADLLDQHAVALAHAANPLRECARLAGIGRLTPAIREYLEECLAWWRANPN
;
A
#
# COMPACT_ATOMS: atom_id res chain seq x y z
N MET A 1 -22.34 -13.40 86.70
CA MET A 1 -23.39 -13.21 85.66
C MET A 1 -23.36 -11.75 85.22
N ALA A 2 -23.62 -11.47 83.92
CA ALA A 2 -23.78 -10.16 83.27
C ALA A 2 -22.65 -9.11 83.51
N CYS A 3 -21.81 -8.67 82.57
CA CYS A 3 -21.95 -8.25 81.16
C CYS A 3 -22.28 -6.74 80.96
N SER A 4 -21.57 -6.13 80.00
CA SER A 4 -21.80 -4.81 79.35
C SER A 4 -21.21 -3.54 79.99
N ARG A 5 -20.21 -2.93 79.32
CA ARG A 5 -20.42 -1.69 78.52
C ARG A 5 -19.20 -1.30 77.67
N ARG A 6 -19.41 -0.34 76.75
CA ARG A 6 -18.43 0.22 75.80
C ARG A 6 -17.68 1.44 76.37
N GLU A 7 -16.46 1.65 75.90
CA GLU A 7 -15.65 2.88 75.95
C GLU A 7 -15.48 3.36 74.49
N THR A 8 -15.82 4.61 74.09
CA THR A 8 -15.04 5.89 74.15
C THR A 8 -13.74 5.82 73.31
N VAL A 9 -13.21 6.88 72.65
CA VAL A 9 -13.07 8.31 73.01
C VAL A 9 -13.02 9.22 71.75
N ASP A 10 -13.50 10.46 71.88
CA ASP A 10 -13.31 11.61 70.94
C ASP A 10 -11.94 12.28 71.11
N ILE A 11 -11.32 12.81 70.03
CA ILE A 11 -10.17 13.74 70.15
C ILE A 11 -10.37 15.01 69.30
N ALA A 12 -10.23 16.17 69.96
CA ALA A 12 -10.30 17.53 69.42
C ALA A 12 -9.19 17.81 68.36
N GLY A 13 -9.31 18.73 67.40
CA GLY A 13 -9.91 20.07 67.42
C GLY A 13 -8.82 21.17 67.46
N SER A 14 -9.04 22.27 66.71
CA SER A 14 -8.22 23.52 66.61
C SER A 14 -7.14 23.53 65.51
N ARG A 15 -7.06 24.47 64.53
CA ARG A 15 -7.26 25.95 64.39
C ARG A 15 -5.92 26.73 64.35
N LEU A 16 -5.60 27.32 63.19
CA LEU A 16 -4.98 28.64 62.86
C LEU A 16 -4.41 28.50 61.42
N ALA A 17 -4.66 29.31 60.38
CA ALA A 17 -4.93 30.74 60.16
C ALA A 17 -3.69 31.60 59.84
N MET A 18 -3.47 31.91 58.56
CA MET A 18 -3.04 33.19 57.92
C MET A 18 -2.92 32.95 56.40
N ARG A 19 -3.55 33.73 55.50
CA ARG A 19 -3.12 35.04 54.93
C ARG A 19 -1.70 35.03 54.32
N ALA A 20 -1.40 35.66 53.19
CA ALA A 20 -2.14 36.10 52.00
C ALA A 20 -1.11 36.71 51.02
N SER A 21 -1.22 36.50 49.70
CA SER A 21 -0.70 37.46 48.69
C SER A 21 -1.34 37.21 47.33
N ALA A 22 -1.35 38.22 46.45
CA ALA A 22 -2.15 38.28 45.24
C ALA A 22 -1.33 38.31 43.94
N ALA A 23 -2.04 38.05 42.84
CA ALA A 23 -1.69 38.29 41.44
C ALA A 23 -0.52 37.47 40.84
N ASP A 24 -0.85 36.65 39.83
CA ASP A 24 -0.59 37.09 38.45
C ASP A 24 -1.61 36.49 37.46
N VAL A 25 -1.80 37.14 36.32
CA VAL A 25 -2.76 36.76 35.26
C VAL A 25 -2.02 36.19 34.06
N ARG A 26 -2.30 34.94 33.66
CA ARG A 26 -2.10 34.46 32.27
C ARG A 26 -2.71 33.09 31.92
N ARG A 27 -3.59 33.12 30.90
CA ARG A 27 -3.90 32.09 29.87
C ARG A 27 -3.55 30.60 30.09
N SER A 28 -4.58 29.77 30.20
CA SER A 28 -4.86 28.58 29.35
C SER A 28 -6.23 28.02 29.78
N GLY A 29 -7.11 27.52 28.92
CA GLY A 29 -6.89 26.96 27.58
C GLY A 29 -7.16 25.45 27.58
N THR A 30 -8.22 25.01 28.26
CA THR A 30 -8.63 23.60 28.34
C THR A 30 -9.08 23.12 26.96
N ARG A 31 -8.21 22.31 26.32
CA ARG A 31 -8.62 21.40 25.25
C ARG A 31 -9.04 20.09 25.91
N ASP A 32 -10.31 19.73 25.76
CA ASP A 32 -10.74 18.37 26.01
C ASP A 32 -10.12 17.48 24.92
N PHE A 33 -9.20 16.61 25.34
CA PHE A 33 -8.75 15.50 24.52
C PHE A 33 -9.72 14.35 24.77
N GLU A 34 -10.49 13.95 23.75
CA GLU A 34 -11.04 12.60 23.71
C GLU A 34 -9.84 11.65 23.59
N LEU A 35 -9.37 11.19 24.75
CA LEU A 35 -8.43 10.08 24.85
C LEU A 35 -9.18 8.83 24.40
N ASP A 36 -8.61 8.12 23.43
CA ASP A 36 -9.13 6.86 22.90
C ASP A 36 -9.48 5.91 24.06
N ASP A 37 -10.64 5.26 24.01
CA ASP A 37 -11.14 4.44 25.13
C ASP A 37 -10.14 3.31 25.46
N ASP A 38 -9.45 2.78 24.43
CA ASP A 38 -8.37 1.80 24.59
C ASP A 38 -7.14 2.40 25.31
N ASP A 39 -6.80 3.68 25.08
CA ASP A 39 -5.74 4.38 25.80
C ASP A 39 -6.15 4.77 27.23
N LEU A 40 -7.43 5.08 27.49
CA LEU A 40 -7.95 5.26 28.84
C LEU A 40 -7.89 3.95 29.64
N ILE A 41 -8.33 2.85 29.03
CA ILE A 41 -8.23 1.50 29.61
C ILE A 41 -6.76 1.17 29.86
N LEU A 42 -5.88 1.31 28.86
CA LEU A 42 -4.45 1.06 29.03
C LEU A 42 -3.85 1.95 30.12
N ASN A 43 -4.19 3.23 30.21
CA ASN A 43 -3.63 4.12 31.23
C ASN A 43 -4.17 3.89 32.64
N SER A 44 -5.37 3.31 32.78
CA SER A 44 -5.91 2.86 34.07
C SER A 44 -5.16 1.66 34.67
N LEU A 45 -4.50 0.84 33.83
CA LEU A 45 -3.80 -0.36 34.28
C LEU A 45 -2.50 -0.05 35.02
N SER A 46 -2.29 -0.76 36.12
CA SER A 46 -1.02 -0.71 36.85
C SER A 46 0.15 -1.17 35.98
N ARG A 47 1.35 -0.74 36.35
CA ARG A 47 2.60 -1.17 35.68
C ARG A 47 2.73 -2.70 35.62
N GLN A 48 2.27 -3.40 36.66
CA GLN A 48 2.32 -4.87 36.73
C GLN A 48 1.32 -5.52 35.75
N GLU A 49 0.15 -4.94 35.54
CA GLU A 49 -0.84 -5.42 34.57
C GLU A 49 -0.41 -5.14 33.13
N LYS A 50 0.15 -3.94 32.86
CA LYS A 50 0.79 -3.60 31.58
C LYS A 50 1.90 -4.58 31.21
N GLU A 51 2.80 -4.88 32.16
CA GLU A 51 3.85 -5.89 31.95
C GLU A 51 3.29 -7.30 31.76
N SER A 52 2.20 -7.66 32.46
CA SER A 52 1.55 -8.97 32.32
C SER A 52 0.86 -9.13 30.96
N LEU A 53 0.19 -8.08 30.45
CA LEU A 53 -0.38 -8.05 29.09
C LEU A 53 0.71 -8.09 28.01
N ALA A 54 1.82 -7.37 28.19
CA ALA A 54 2.95 -7.44 27.27
C ALA A 54 3.56 -8.85 27.20
N ARG A 55 3.74 -9.50 28.36
CA ARG A 55 4.18 -10.91 28.44
C ARG A 55 3.16 -11.87 27.81
N TYR A 56 1.86 -11.66 28.02
CA TYR A 56 0.79 -12.47 27.44
C TYR A 56 0.71 -12.31 25.90
N GLY A 57 0.80 -11.09 25.40
CA GLY A 57 0.80 -10.77 23.97
C GLY A 57 2.03 -11.34 23.24
N LEU A 58 3.20 -11.28 23.88
CA LEU A 58 4.41 -11.95 23.40
C LEU A 58 4.21 -13.47 23.37
N ALA A 59 3.70 -14.07 24.45
CA ALA A 59 3.39 -15.50 24.53
C ALA A 59 2.31 -15.94 23.51
N ALA A 60 1.35 -15.08 23.16
CA ALA A 60 0.36 -15.34 22.11
C ALA A 60 1.01 -15.31 20.70
N LYS A 61 1.89 -14.33 20.42
CA LYS A 61 2.69 -14.27 19.18
C LYS A 61 3.60 -15.51 19.04
N THR A 62 4.26 -15.93 20.12
CA THR A 62 5.10 -17.14 20.13
C THR A 62 4.28 -18.42 19.89
N ARG A 63 3.16 -18.61 20.62
CA ARG A 63 2.23 -19.74 20.39
C ARG A 63 1.73 -19.81 18.94
N ARG A 64 1.42 -18.68 18.31
CA ARG A 64 1.00 -18.63 16.89
C ARG A 64 2.14 -19.00 15.93
N ARG A 65 3.39 -18.59 16.22
CA ARG A 65 4.57 -19.02 15.45
C ARG A 65 4.81 -20.53 15.57
N GLU A 66 4.76 -21.08 16.78
CA GLU A 66 4.90 -22.52 17.01
C GLU A 66 3.80 -23.34 16.33
N ALA A 67 2.54 -22.90 16.41
CA ALA A 67 1.43 -23.56 15.73
C ALA A 67 1.61 -23.58 14.20
N ASN A 68 2.06 -22.46 13.63
CA ASN A 68 2.39 -22.37 12.20
C ASN A 68 3.57 -23.28 11.83
N GLN A 69 4.58 -23.38 12.68
CA GLN A 69 5.75 -24.25 12.46
C GLN A 69 5.38 -25.74 12.54
N ARG A 70 4.65 -26.16 13.58
CA ARG A 70 4.12 -27.53 13.71
C ARG A 70 3.18 -27.88 12.54
N SER A 71 2.41 -26.92 12.03
CA SER A 71 1.59 -27.11 10.82
C SER A 71 2.45 -27.34 9.56
N ARG A 72 3.54 -26.57 9.38
CA ARG A 72 4.52 -26.79 8.29
C ARG A 72 5.22 -28.15 8.41
N GLU A 73 5.63 -28.54 9.62
CA GLU A 73 6.26 -29.84 9.90
C GLU A 73 5.31 -31.01 9.64
N ARG A 74 4.05 -30.93 10.09
CA ARG A 74 3.00 -31.91 9.75
C ARG A 74 2.80 -32.03 8.23
N LYS A 75 2.70 -30.90 7.52
CA LYS A 75 2.54 -30.92 6.05
C LYS A 75 3.79 -31.46 5.33
N ARG A 76 5.00 -31.26 5.87
CA ARG A 76 6.24 -31.89 5.36
C ARG A 76 6.22 -33.41 5.59
N HIS A 77 5.91 -33.86 6.81
CA HIS A 77 5.88 -35.27 7.17
C HIS A 77 4.74 -36.04 6.47
N ALA A 78 3.67 -35.35 6.07
CA ALA A 78 2.57 -35.87 5.26
C ALA A 78 2.81 -35.76 3.73
N GLY A 79 4.00 -35.33 3.27
CA GLY A 79 4.32 -35.18 1.85
C GLY A 79 3.60 -34.03 1.11
N LEU A 80 2.73 -33.29 1.80
CA LEU A 80 1.90 -32.19 1.26
C LEU A 80 2.67 -30.87 1.03
N VAL A 81 3.93 -30.77 1.47
CA VAL A 81 4.85 -29.71 1.02
C VAL A 81 5.79 -30.28 -0.03
N ARG A 82 5.25 -30.54 -1.21
CA ARG A 82 6.05 -30.68 -2.42
C ARG A 82 6.09 -29.31 -3.07
N MET A 83 7.27 -28.69 -3.12
CA MET A 83 7.50 -27.56 -4.02
C MET A 83 7.58 -28.14 -5.43
N GLU A 84 6.41 -28.37 -6.05
CA GLU A 84 6.32 -28.65 -7.48
C GLU A 84 6.58 -27.34 -8.21
N VAL A 85 7.86 -27.00 -8.32
CA VAL A 85 8.34 -26.10 -9.36
C VAL A 85 8.13 -26.87 -10.66
N ASP A 86 7.23 -26.37 -11.51
CA ASP A 86 6.89 -27.03 -12.77
C ASP A 86 8.03 -26.83 -13.77
N VAL A 87 9.04 -27.70 -13.68
CA VAL A 87 10.24 -27.66 -14.52
C VAL A 87 9.97 -28.44 -15.79
N ARG A 88 9.87 -27.68 -16.89
CA ARG A 88 9.70 -28.20 -18.25
C ARG A 88 10.76 -29.27 -18.56
N PRO A 89 10.43 -30.33 -19.32
CA PRO A 89 11.32 -31.47 -19.54
C PRO A 89 12.74 -31.09 -19.98
N GLU A 90 12.85 -30.09 -20.86
CA GLU A 90 14.11 -29.57 -21.42
C GLU A 90 15.09 -29.05 -20.36
N HIS A 91 14.61 -28.47 -19.25
CA HIS A 91 15.46 -27.86 -18.22
C HIS A 91 15.81 -28.81 -17.06
N ARG A 92 15.36 -30.07 -17.11
CA ARG A 92 15.56 -31.03 -15.99
C ARG A 92 17.00 -31.53 -15.86
N ALA A 93 17.78 -31.51 -16.94
CA ALA A 93 19.21 -31.82 -16.90
C ALA A 93 19.99 -30.69 -16.23
N ASP A 94 19.80 -29.45 -16.69
CA ASP A 94 20.44 -28.25 -16.16
C ASP A 94 20.15 -28.06 -14.67
N LEU A 95 18.90 -28.28 -14.26
CA LEU A 95 18.50 -28.17 -12.85
C LEU A 95 19.21 -29.21 -11.97
N ARG A 96 19.41 -30.45 -12.46
CA ARG A 96 20.17 -31.48 -11.73
C ARG A 96 21.62 -31.07 -11.56
N LEU A 97 22.27 -30.64 -12.66
CA LEU A 97 23.65 -30.15 -12.62
C LEU A 97 23.82 -28.99 -11.64
N LEU A 98 22.86 -28.04 -11.62
CA LEU A 98 22.88 -26.91 -10.69
C LEU A 98 22.67 -27.34 -9.22
N ILE A 99 21.84 -28.34 -8.97
CA ILE A 99 21.65 -28.92 -7.63
C ILE A 99 22.93 -29.64 -7.18
N ASP A 100 23.55 -30.43 -8.05
CA ASP A 100 24.77 -31.18 -7.73
C ASP A 100 25.96 -30.24 -7.46
N LEU A 101 26.13 -29.19 -8.26
CA LEU A 101 27.09 -28.10 -8.01
C LEU A 101 26.82 -27.39 -6.67
N TYR A 102 25.55 -27.12 -6.35
CA TYR A 102 25.17 -26.49 -5.08
C TYR A 102 25.47 -27.37 -3.86
N VAL A 103 25.22 -28.68 -3.98
CA VAL A 103 25.54 -29.66 -2.93
C VAL A 103 27.07 -29.76 -2.77
N ALA A 104 27.83 -29.85 -3.87
CA ALA A 104 29.29 -29.92 -3.83
C ALA A 104 29.93 -28.69 -3.14
N ALA A 105 29.56 -27.47 -3.54
CA ALA A 105 30.08 -26.25 -2.92
C ALA A 105 29.67 -26.11 -1.44
N ARG A 106 28.46 -26.55 -1.08
CA ARG A 106 28.02 -26.59 0.32
C ARG A 106 28.85 -27.56 1.17
N HIS A 107 29.38 -28.63 0.58
CA HIS A 107 30.26 -29.59 1.26
C HIS A 107 31.73 -29.15 1.30
N SER A 108 32.22 -28.36 0.33
CA SER A 108 33.56 -27.74 0.41
C SER A 108 33.61 -26.50 1.31
N GLY A 109 32.46 -25.88 1.58
CA GLY A 109 32.35 -24.64 2.35
C GLY A 109 32.45 -23.37 1.49
N ASP A 110 32.48 -23.52 0.17
CA ASP A 110 32.61 -22.41 -0.76
C ASP A 110 31.30 -21.62 -0.92
N ALA A 111 31.43 -20.29 -0.97
CA ALA A 111 30.32 -19.39 -1.24
C ALA A 111 30.01 -19.37 -2.75
N LEU A 112 29.05 -20.18 -3.20
CA LEU A 112 28.51 -20.10 -4.55
C LEU A 112 27.89 -18.72 -4.83
N GLN A 113 28.57 -17.92 -5.66
CA GLN A 113 27.98 -16.71 -6.22
C GLN A 113 27.02 -17.09 -7.34
N VAL A 114 25.72 -17.12 -7.01
CA VAL A 114 24.65 -17.32 -7.99
C VAL A 114 24.39 -16.00 -8.73
N THR A 115 25.27 -15.69 -9.68
CA THR A 115 25.12 -14.54 -10.57
C THR A 115 23.91 -14.80 -11.48
N ARG A 116 22.85 -13.99 -11.36
CA ARG A 116 21.72 -14.04 -12.28
C ARG A 116 22.16 -13.52 -13.66
N VAL A 117 22.61 -14.43 -14.52
CA VAL A 117 22.73 -14.13 -15.95
C VAL A 117 21.32 -13.88 -16.50
N PRO A 118 21.03 -12.71 -17.09
CA PRO A 118 19.74 -12.49 -17.74
C PRO A 118 19.61 -13.47 -18.91
N MET A 119 18.49 -14.19 -18.97
CA MET A 119 18.19 -15.11 -20.08
C MET A 119 18.29 -14.34 -21.41
N PRO A 120 19.12 -14.76 -22.37
CA PRO A 120 19.06 -14.21 -23.72
C PRO A 120 17.68 -14.52 -24.29
N VAL A 121 17.06 -13.51 -24.90
CA VAL A 121 15.77 -13.69 -25.59
C VAL A 121 16.02 -14.66 -26.74
N LEU A 122 15.22 -15.73 -26.81
CA LEU A 122 15.25 -16.68 -27.92
C LEU A 122 14.82 -15.97 -29.21
N ASP A 123 15.79 -15.56 -30.01
CA ASP A 123 15.76 -15.49 -31.48
C ASP A 123 17.19 -15.32 -32.00
N GLY A 124 17.77 -16.37 -32.58
CA GLY A 124 19.08 -16.33 -33.25
C GLY A 124 20.24 -16.98 -32.48
N SER A 125 20.84 -18.01 -33.07
CA SER A 125 21.95 -18.83 -32.62
C SER A 125 23.06 -18.13 -31.82
N ALA A 126 23.31 -18.60 -30.60
CA ALA A 126 24.64 -18.54 -30.01
C ALA A 126 25.53 -19.61 -30.67
N VAL A 127 26.27 -19.21 -31.72
CA VAL A 127 27.27 -20.08 -32.36
C VAL A 127 28.45 -20.23 -31.41
N LEU A 128 28.65 -21.45 -30.89
CA LEU A 128 29.96 -21.87 -30.41
C LEU A 128 30.84 -22.12 -31.63
N GLU A 129 31.89 -21.33 -31.81
CA GLU A 129 32.89 -21.59 -32.84
C GLU A 129 33.67 -22.87 -32.53
N ALA A 130 33.35 -23.93 -33.26
CA ALA A 130 34.18 -25.12 -33.42
C ALA A 130 34.22 -25.47 -34.91
N ALA A 131 35.40 -25.86 -35.40
CA ALA A 131 35.68 -25.91 -36.83
C ALA A 131 35.08 -27.12 -37.59
N ALA A 132 35.03 -26.95 -38.91
CA ALA A 132 34.96 -27.96 -39.97
C ALA A 132 33.58 -28.52 -40.42
N ASN A 133 33.30 -28.23 -41.70
CA ASN A 133 32.75 -29.11 -42.75
C ASN A 133 31.39 -29.82 -42.56
N GLY A 134 30.45 -29.55 -43.49
CA GLY A 134 29.39 -30.52 -43.84
C GLY A 134 28.10 -29.90 -44.41
N ASN A 135 27.75 -30.26 -45.64
CA ASN A 135 26.46 -29.92 -46.26
C ASN A 135 25.28 -30.64 -45.59
N SER A 136 24.09 -30.02 -45.58
CA SER A 136 22.89 -30.65 -46.18
C SER A 136 21.75 -29.66 -46.40
N GLN A 137 21.08 -29.77 -47.55
CA GLN A 137 19.70 -29.29 -47.76
C GLN A 137 18.70 -30.22 -47.04
N PHE A 138 17.49 -29.76 -46.73
CA PHE A 138 16.26 -30.38 -47.28
C PHE A 138 14.96 -29.59 -47.02
N ASP A 139 13.96 -29.90 -47.85
CA ASP A 139 12.75 -29.15 -48.18
C ASP A 139 11.64 -28.95 -47.13
N ALA A 140 10.94 -27.83 -47.34
CA ALA A 140 9.49 -27.60 -47.28
C ALA A 140 8.53 -28.78 -46.97
N ARG A 141 7.43 -28.45 -46.26
CA ARG A 141 6.08 -28.42 -46.87
C ARG A 141 4.99 -27.76 -46.01
N SER A 142 4.08 -27.10 -46.72
CA SER A 142 2.80 -26.53 -46.27
C SER A 142 1.78 -27.59 -45.85
N ASN A 143 0.82 -27.22 -44.99
CA ASN A 143 -0.53 -27.76 -45.14
C ASN A 143 -1.63 -26.79 -44.64
N SER A 144 -2.74 -26.73 -45.36
CA SER A 144 -3.84 -25.77 -45.12
C SER A 144 -5.21 -26.39 -45.41
N ARG A 145 -6.15 -26.25 -44.46
CA ARG A 145 -7.61 -26.49 -44.55
C ARG A 145 -8.19 -26.31 -43.13
N ALA A 146 -9.43 -25.91 -42.86
CA ALA A 146 -10.48 -25.15 -43.53
C ALA A 146 -11.65 -25.10 -42.50
N GLY A 147 -12.33 -23.95 -42.33
CA GLY A 147 -13.62 -23.88 -41.59
C GLY A 147 -14.81 -24.23 -42.50
N PRO A 148 -16.08 -23.78 -42.24
CA PRO A 148 -16.60 -22.88 -41.19
C PRO A 148 -17.76 -23.64 -40.41
N PRO A 149 -18.93 -23.08 -39.94
CA PRO A 149 -19.40 -21.69 -39.79
C PRO A 149 -20.16 -21.29 -38.49
N LYS A 150 -19.89 -20.05 -38.04
CA LYS A 150 -20.85 -18.94 -37.77
C LYS A 150 -22.18 -19.21 -37.01
N ASN A 151 -22.35 -18.56 -35.84
CA ASN A 151 -23.25 -17.40 -35.67
C ASN A 151 -23.31 -16.88 -34.21
N SER A 152 -22.92 -15.62 -33.98
CA SER A 152 -23.46 -14.69 -32.97
C SER A 152 -22.78 -13.32 -33.10
N ARG A 153 -23.56 -12.25 -33.33
CA ARG A 153 -23.07 -10.86 -33.40
C ARG A 153 -23.04 -10.23 -32.00
N PRO A 154 -22.02 -9.41 -31.70
CA PRO A 154 -22.23 -8.14 -30.99
C PRO A 154 -22.09 -6.92 -31.91
N ALA A 155 -22.55 -5.76 -31.42
CA ALA A 155 -22.56 -4.47 -32.12
C ALA A 155 -21.17 -3.76 -32.10
N PRO A 156 -20.95 -2.70 -32.89
CA PRO A 156 -19.60 -2.20 -33.16
C PRO A 156 -19.09 -1.25 -32.07
N HIS A 157 -18.17 -1.74 -31.23
CA HIS A 157 -17.30 -0.86 -30.46
C HIS A 157 -16.04 -0.51 -31.28
N ARG A 158 -15.95 0.79 -31.60
CA ARG A 158 -14.78 1.62 -31.89
C ARG A 158 -13.50 0.88 -32.34
N ALA A 159 -13.06 1.14 -33.57
CA ALA A 159 -11.77 0.67 -34.07
C ALA A 159 -10.63 1.27 -33.24
N GLU A 160 -9.92 0.43 -32.49
CA GLU A 160 -8.63 0.75 -31.88
C GLU A 160 -7.57 0.90 -32.99
N PRO A 161 -6.74 1.97 -33.01
CA PRO A 161 -5.71 2.13 -34.01
C PRO A 161 -4.57 1.11 -33.81
N GLY A 162 -4.49 0.09 -34.67
CA GLY A 162 -3.47 -0.96 -34.63
C GLY A 162 -2.05 -0.52 -35.04
N GLY A 163 -1.61 0.67 -34.63
CA GLY A 163 -0.29 1.23 -35.00
C GLY A 163 0.78 1.18 -33.91
N ASP A 164 0.40 1.04 -32.63
CA ASP A 164 1.22 1.55 -31.51
C ASP A 164 2.03 0.46 -30.75
N LEU A 165 1.77 -0.82 -30.99
CA LEU A 165 2.34 -1.91 -30.17
C LEU A 165 3.87 -2.01 -30.22
N ALA A 166 4.48 -1.67 -31.36
CA ALA A 166 5.94 -1.67 -31.50
C ALA A 166 6.58 -0.46 -30.80
N GLU A 167 5.92 0.69 -30.81
CA GLU A 167 6.41 1.91 -30.16
C GLU A 167 6.25 1.81 -28.63
N LEU A 168 5.10 1.30 -28.15
CA LEU A 168 4.90 0.89 -26.75
C LEU A 168 5.98 -0.10 -26.29
N ALA A 169 6.26 -1.15 -27.07
CA ALA A 169 7.30 -2.13 -26.71
C ALA A 169 8.70 -1.51 -26.66
N GLY A 170 8.98 -0.52 -27.53
CA GLY A 170 10.17 0.33 -27.46
C GLY A 170 10.25 1.13 -26.15
N PHE A 171 9.17 1.81 -25.77
CA PHE A 171 9.10 2.55 -24.51
C PHE A 171 9.23 1.65 -23.27
N GLN A 172 8.64 0.46 -23.27
CA GLN A 172 8.77 -0.50 -22.16
C GLN A 172 10.20 -1.00 -21.97
N LYS A 173 10.95 -1.25 -23.06
CA LYS A 173 12.37 -1.60 -22.99
C LYS A 173 13.22 -0.40 -22.53
N ALA A 174 12.92 0.80 -23.04
CA ALA A 174 13.67 2.01 -22.69
C ALA A 174 13.46 2.45 -21.23
N PHE A 175 12.28 2.21 -20.63
CA PHE A 175 11.90 2.67 -19.29
C PHE A 175 12.92 2.33 -18.17
N PHE A 176 13.54 1.15 -18.25
CA PHE A 176 14.53 0.68 -17.27
C PHE A 176 15.95 1.17 -17.56
N SER A 177 16.19 1.88 -18.66
CA SER A 177 17.49 2.47 -18.97
C SER A 177 17.70 3.80 -18.23
N ASP A 178 18.93 4.09 -17.81
CA ASP A 178 19.25 5.32 -17.07
C ASP A 178 19.03 6.59 -17.89
N GLY A 179 19.24 6.54 -19.21
CA GLY A 179 18.91 7.64 -20.12
C GLY A 179 17.43 8.00 -20.16
N TYR A 180 16.53 7.08 -19.78
CA TYR A 180 15.09 7.34 -19.73
C TYR A 180 14.66 8.12 -18.48
N SER A 181 15.51 8.21 -17.44
CA SER A 181 15.16 8.85 -16.17
C SER A 181 14.69 10.31 -16.34
N ILE A 182 15.31 11.06 -17.26
CA ILE A 182 14.92 12.46 -17.56
C ILE A 182 13.48 12.52 -18.11
N ARG A 183 13.13 11.62 -19.04
CA ARG A 183 11.77 11.54 -19.61
C ARG A 183 10.76 11.05 -18.59
N LEU A 184 11.13 10.09 -17.75
CA LEU A 184 10.27 9.57 -16.68
C LEU A 184 9.99 10.66 -15.62
N ASN A 185 11.00 11.42 -15.21
CA ASN A 185 10.84 12.58 -14.32
C ASN A 185 9.88 13.62 -14.91
N SER A 186 9.96 13.93 -16.21
CA SER A 186 9.02 14.86 -16.88
C SER A 186 7.59 14.32 -16.83
N ILE A 187 7.38 13.06 -17.20
CA ILE A 187 6.05 12.43 -17.19
C ILE A 187 5.45 12.44 -15.78
N ILE A 188 6.26 12.14 -14.76
CA ILE A 188 5.84 12.19 -13.35
C ILE A 188 5.48 13.62 -12.93
N ALA A 189 6.33 14.60 -13.24
CA ALA A 189 6.09 16.01 -12.92
C ALA A 189 4.83 16.57 -13.61
N ASP A 190 4.60 16.21 -14.88
CA ASP A 190 3.41 16.61 -15.64
C ASP A 190 2.12 16.02 -15.03
N ILE A 191 2.15 14.77 -14.55
CA ILE A 191 1.01 14.16 -13.83
C ILE A 191 0.81 14.85 -12.48
N ILE A 192 1.88 15.07 -11.70
CA ILE A 192 1.79 15.72 -10.38
C ILE A 192 1.19 17.13 -10.52
N ARG A 193 1.72 17.99 -11.41
CA ARG A 193 1.20 19.34 -11.67
C ARG A 193 -0.28 19.36 -12.08
N THR A 194 -0.77 18.30 -12.74
CA THR A 194 -2.16 18.24 -13.24
C THR A 194 -3.14 17.61 -12.26
N ASP A 195 -2.67 16.65 -11.46
CA ASP A 195 -3.52 15.75 -10.67
C ASP A 195 -3.23 15.75 -9.17
N ALA A 196 -2.14 16.38 -8.69
CA ALA A 196 -1.89 16.53 -7.25
C ALA A 196 -2.99 17.35 -6.56
N PRO A 197 -3.29 17.08 -5.27
CA PRO A 197 -2.85 15.91 -4.52
C PRO A 197 -3.46 14.61 -5.08
N LEU A 198 -2.67 13.53 -5.14
CA LEU A 198 -3.11 12.20 -5.58
C LEU A 198 -2.38 11.08 -4.83
N PRO A 199 -2.97 9.89 -4.61
CA PRO A 199 -2.24 8.77 -4.01
C PRO A 199 -1.04 8.35 -4.85
N LEU A 200 0.06 7.99 -4.18
CA LEU A 200 1.28 7.47 -4.83
C LEU A 200 0.98 6.22 -5.67
N ASP A 201 0.08 5.36 -5.22
CA ASP A 201 -0.37 4.20 -6.00
C ASP A 201 -1.21 4.57 -7.24
N LEU A 202 -1.94 5.68 -7.22
CA LEU A 202 -2.61 6.19 -8.42
C LEU A 202 -1.60 6.78 -9.41
N LEU A 203 -0.60 7.54 -8.94
CA LEU A 203 0.51 8.01 -9.78
C LEU A 203 1.23 6.83 -10.45
N ARG A 204 1.60 5.80 -9.67
CA ARG A 204 2.20 4.55 -10.19
C ARG A 204 1.31 3.87 -11.24
N ARG A 205 0.00 3.76 -11.00
CA ARG A 205 -0.98 3.21 -11.97
C ARG A 205 -1.04 4.02 -13.26
N LYS A 206 -1.07 5.36 -13.17
CA LYS A 206 -1.12 6.26 -14.34
C LYS A 206 0.12 6.13 -15.21
N VAL A 207 1.31 6.25 -14.62
CA VAL A 207 2.59 6.07 -15.34
C VAL A 207 2.68 4.67 -15.96
N ALA A 208 2.28 3.61 -15.23
CA ALA A 208 2.32 2.25 -15.78
C ALA A 208 1.39 2.09 -17.01
N ARG A 209 0.19 2.67 -16.99
CA ARG A 209 -0.75 2.67 -18.13
C ARG A 209 -0.22 3.44 -19.33
N LEU A 210 0.47 4.57 -19.13
CA LEU A 210 1.12 5.34 -20.22
C LEU A 210 2.21 4.53 -20.94
N HIS A 211 2.80 3.53 -20.28
CA HIS A 211 3.76 2.60 -20.89
C HIS A 211 3.12 1.28 -21.36
N GLY A 212 1.79 1.19 -21.38
CA GLY A 212 1.05 0.00 -21.83
C GLY A 212 1.03 -1.16 -20.83
N TRP A 213 1.43 -0.95 -19.58
CA TRP A 213 1.30 -1.97 -18.53
C TRP A 213 -0.05 -1.88 -17.83
N HIS A 214 -0.73 -3.03 -17.73
CA HIS A 214 -1.98 -3.14 -16.97
C HIS A 214 -1.80 -2.90 -15.45
N ARG A 215 -0.58 -3.10 -14.91
CA ARG A 215 -0.28 -2.92 -13.48
C ARG A 215 1.14 -2.39 -13.27
N ALA A 216 1.30 -1.53 -12.26
CA ALA A 216 2.61 -1.19 -11.71
C ALA A 216 3.09 -2.36 -10.82
N GLY A 217 3.88 -3.28 -11.38
CA GLY A 217 4.58 -4.29 -10.60
C GLY A 217 5.70 -3.67 -9.76
N GLY A 218 6.24 -4.39 -8.77
CA GLY A 218 7.21 -3.85 -7.82
C GLY A 218 8.46 -3.18 -8.43
N LEU A 219 8.97 -3.70 -9.56
CA LEU A 219 10.09 -3.07 -10.29
C LEU A 219 9.69 -1.75 -10.97
N ILE A 220 8.46 -1.66 -11.50
CA ILE A 220 7.92 -0.45 -12.11
C ILE A 220 7.66 0.59 -11.02
N ALA A 221 7.03 0.19 -9.91
CA ALA A 221 6.79 1.05 -8.76
C ALA A 221 8.11 1.63 -8.21
N ALA A 222 9.09 0.78 -7.89
CA ALA A 222 10.38 1.23 -7.36
C ALA A 222 11.14 2.17 -8.32
N ARG A 223 11.02 1.97 -9.64
CA ARG A 223 11.61 2.87 -10.65
C ARG A 223 10.89 4.22 -10.70
N ILE A 224 9.57 4.24 -10.54
CA ILE A 224 8.76 5.47 -10.44
C ILE A 224 9.10 6.23 -9.15
N ASP A 225 9.22 5.52 -8.03
CA ASP A 225 9.54 6.09 -6.72
C ASP A 225 10.93 6.78 -6.74
N ALA A 226 11.92 6.14 -7.37
CA ALA A 226 13.25 6.72 -7.60
C ALA A 226 13.25 7.95 -8.53
N CYS A 227 12.15 8.20 -9.24
CA CYS A 227 11.96 9.29 -10.20
C CYS A 227 10.95 10.35 -9.74
N LEU A 228 10.54 10.34 -8.46
CA LEU A 228 9.68 11.38 -7.87
C LEU A 228 10.39 12.74 -7.73
N GLY A 229 11.72 12.75 -7.69
CA GLY A 229 12.52 13.97 -7.65
C GLY A 229 12.26 14.82 -6.40
N ALA A 230 11.76 16.03 -6.60
CA ALA A 230 11.46 16.99 -5.53
C ALA A 230 10.02 16.89 -4.99
N ALA A 231 9.18 15.97 -5.52
CA ALA A 231 7.79 15.84 -5.12
C ALA A 231 7.63 15.56 -3.62
N GLU A 232 6.68 16.24 -2.99
CA GLU A 232 6.37 16.03 -1.58
C GLU A 232 5.48 14.81 -1.41
N ILE A 233 5.67 14.07 -0.31
CA ILE A 233 4.85 12.90 0.04
C ILE A 233 4.34 13.10 1.47
N HIS A 234 3.02 13.13 1.63
CA HIS A 234 2.34 13.33 2.90
C HIS A 234 1.46 12.12 3.22
N GLU A 235 1.38 11.77 4.51
CA GLU A 235 0.64 10.60 5.00
C GLU A 235 -0.80 11.01 5.35
N GLU A 236 -1.78 10.37 4.72
CA GLU A 236 -3.21 10.52 5.00
C GLU A 236 -3.80 9.15 5.30
N ASP A 237 -3.83 8.81 6.59
CA ASP A 237 -4.62 7.72 7.16
C ASP A 237 -4.27 6.35 6.53
N GLY A 238 -2.96 6.08 6.47
CA GLY A 238 -2.38 4.88 5.85
C GLY A 238 -2.16 4.97 4.34
N THR A 239 -2.47 6.11 3.72
CA THR A 239 -2.30 6.38 2.29
C THR A 239 -1.30 7.51 2.05
N ALA A 240 -0.21 7.22 1.34
CA ALA A 240 0.74 8.24 0.90
C ALA A 240 0.19 9.04 -0.29
N PHE A 241 -0.03 10.34 -0.11
CA PHE A 241 -0.38 11.29 -1.17
C PHE A 241 0.84 12.04 -1.67
N VAL A 242 0.93 12.21 -2.99
CA VAL A 242 1.98 12.97 -3.68
C VAL A 242 1.47 14.36 -4.00
N TRP A 243 2.33 15.35 -3.74
CA TRP A 243 2.06 16.77 -3.86
C TRP A 243 3.09 17.46 -4.76
N GLU A 244 2.69 18.56 -5.40
CA GLU A 244 3.62 19.45 -6.09
C GLU A 244 4.52 20.16 -5.04
N PRO A 245 5.83 20.35 -5.30
CA PRO A 245 6.74 20.92 -4.31
C PRO A 245 6.32 22.34 -3.89
N GLY A 246 6.18 22.59 -2.59
CA GLY A 246 5.71 23.86 -2.04
C GLY A 246 4.21 24.10 -2.15
N ALA A 247 3.43 23.16 -2.70
CA ALA A 247 1.98 23.28 -2.85
C ALA A 247 1.18 22.62 -1.69
N TYR A 248 1.85 22.07 -0.67
CA TYR A 248 1.18 21.49 0.49
C TYR A 248 0.46 22.56 1.33
N THR A 249 -0.84 22.34 1.58
CA THR A 249 -1.73 23.31 2.24
C THR A 249 -2.90 22.61 2.91
N SER A 250 -3.54 23.25 3.89
CA SER A 250 -4.71 22.74 4.62
C SER A 250 -5.97 22.59 3.75
N ARG A 251 -6.03 23.27 2.60
CA ARG A 251 -7.17 23.29 1.66
C ARG A 251 -6.70 23.35 0.21
N VAL A 252 -7.20 22.43 -0.61
CA VAL A 252 -6.99 22.42 -2.07
C VAL A 252 -8.34 22.45 -2.78
N PRO A 253 -8.54 23.25 -3.84
CA PRO A 253 -9.81 23.31 -4.56
C PRO A 253 -10.36 21.95 -5.00
N TYR A 254 -11.60 21.64 -4.64
CA TYR A 254 -12.24 20.37 -4.97
C TYR A 254 -12.53 20.22 -6.47
N ARG A 255 -12.00 19.14 -7.08
CA ARG A 255 -12.12 18.88 -8.53
C ARG A 255 -13.21 17.86 -8.81
N VAL A 256 -14.37 18.29 -9.31
CA VAL A 256 -15.43 17.37 -9.74
C VAL A 256 -14.94 16.55 -10.95
N ARG A 257 -14.72 15.24 -10.75
CA ARG A 257 -14.37 14.29 -11.83
C ARG A 257 -15.15 12.98 -11.60
N PRO A 258 -16.02 12.55 -12.54
CA PRO A 258 -16.96 11.45 -12.30
C PRO A 258 -16.33 10.05 -12.19
N GLU A 259 -15.07 9.90 -12.58
CA GLU A 259 -14.36 8.61 -12.63
C GLU A 259 -13.38 8.39 -11.46
N ARG A 260 -13.23 9.35 -10.54
CA ARG A 260 -12.34 9.18 -9.36
C ARG A 260 -13.02 8.38 -8.27
N ASP A 261 -12.29 7.43 -7.68
CA ASP A 261 -12.70 6.85 -6.39
C ASP A 261 -12.56 7.92 -5.29
N ILE A 262 -13.45 7.92 -4.30
CA ILE A 262 -13.36 8.85 -3.16
C ILE A 262 -12.04 8.71 -2.40
N ARG A 263 -11.47 7.51 -2.33
CA ARG A 263 -10.15 7.25 -1.70
C ARG A 263 -8.97 7.70 -2.57
N GLU A 264 -9.22 8.21 -3.78
CA GLU A 264 -8.22 8.88 -4.63
C GLU A 264 -8.26 10.42 -4.51
N ILE A 265 -9.19 10.96 -3.72
CA ILE A 265 -9.27 12.37 -3.34
C ILE A 265 -8.51 12.53 -2.01
N SER A 266 -7.75 13.62 -1.84
CA SER A 266 -7.08 13.91 -0.56
C SER A 266 -8.09 14.47 0.45
N ARG A 267 -7.87 14.26 1.75
CA ARG A 267 -8.68 14.90 2.80
C ARG A 267 -8.61 16.43 2.73
N HIS A 268 -7.51 16.98 2.23
CA HIS A 268 -7.32 18.42 2.00
C HIS A 268 -8.14 18.96 0.81
N GLU A 269 -8.39 18.12 -0.19
CA GLU A 269 -9.27 18.42 -1.33
C GLU A 269 -10.75 18.23 -0.92
N LEU A 270 -11.05 17.21 -0.12
CA LEU A 270 -12.39 17.00 0.41
C LEU A 270 -12.79 18.10 1.41
N ALA A 271 -11.85 18.60 2.23
CA ALA A 271 -12.12 19.67 3.19
C ALA A 271 -12.54 21.00 2.54
N ASP A 272 -12.09 21.30 1.33
CA ASP A 272 -12.58 22.44 0.55
C ASP A 272 -14.06 22.27 0.15
N LEU A 273 -14.47 21.06 -0.28
CA LEU A 273 -15.88 20.73 -0.51
C LEU A 273 -16.72 20.87 0.76
N LEU A 274 -16.17 20.48 1.92
CA LEU A 274 -16.84 20.61 3.22
C LEU A 274 -16.97 22.07 3.65
N ASP A 275 -15.95 22.91 3.44
CA ASP A 275 -16.02 24.36 3.70
C ASP A 275 -17.11 25.02 2.83
N GLN A 276 -17.14 24.73 1.52
CA GLN A 276 -18.14 25.23 0.58
C GLN A 276 -19.59 24.87 0.96
N HIS A 277 -19.78 23.79 1.73
CA HIS A 277 -21.08 23.27 2.15
C HIS A 277 -21.28 23.22 3.66
N ALA A 278 -20.46 23.95 4.44
CA ALA A 278 -20.47 23.88 5.91
C ALA A 278 -21.85 24.15 6.53
N VAL A 279 -22.62 25.08 5.96
CA VAL A 279 -23.99 25.39 6.39
C VAL A 279 -24.94 24.20 6.18
N ALA A 280 -24.84 23.49 5.06
CA ALA A 280 -25.66 22.32 4.79
C ALA A 280 -25.30 21.17 5.74
N LEU A 281 -24.00 20.95 5.97
CA LEU A 281 -23.49 19.93 6.88
C LEU A 281 -23.87 20.19 8.35
N ALA A 282 -23.93 21.46 8.77
CA ALA A 282 -24.33 21.86 10.13
C ALA A 282 -25.82 21.60 10.42
N HIS A 283 -26.68 21.68 9.40
CA HIS A 283 -28.12 21.43 9.53
C HIS A 283 -28.52 19.98 9.16
N ALA A 284 -27.58 19.18 8.65
CA ALA A 284 -27.85 17.80 8.24
C ALA A 284 -28.05 16.88 9.45
N ALA A 285 -29.20 16.19 9.50
CA ALA A 285 -29.48 15.16 10.51
C ALA A 285 -28.48 13.98 10.46
N ASN A 286 -27.75 13.82 9.36
CA ASN A 286 -26.62 12.90 9.24
C ASN A 286 -25.55 13.54 8.34
N PRO A 287 -24.56 14.25 8.91
CA PRO A 287 -23.52 14.96 8.14
C PRO A 287 -22.69 14.05 7.24
N LEU A 288 -22.51 12.77 7.63
CA LEU A 288 -21.76 11.78 6.87
C LEU A 288 -22.48 11.37 5.57
N ARG A 289 -23.80 11.16 5.62
CA ARG A 289 -24.63 10.93 4.41
C ARG A 289 -24.68 12.16 3.53
N GLU A 290 -24.71 13.36 4.10
CA GLU A 290 -24.72 14.61 3.33
C GLU A 290 -23.37 14.85 2.66
N CYS A 291 -22.25 14.66 3.37
CA CYS A 291 -20.90 14.64 2.79
C CYS A 291 -20.80 13.66 1.60
N ALA A 292 -21.27 12.42 1.79
CA ALA A 292 -21.29 11.42 0.73
C ALA A 292 -22.14 11.83 -0.49
N ARG A 293 -23.29 12.48 -0.25
CA ARG A 293 -24.16 13.02 -1.31
C ARG A 293 -23.47 14.14 -2.09
N LEU A 294 -22.78 15.05 -1.40
CA LEU A 294 -22.02 16.16 -2.00
C LEU A 294 -20.83 15.64 -2.82
N ALA A 295 -20.13 14.62 -2.33
CA ALA A 295 -19.05 13.93 -3.03
C ALA A 295 -19.53 13.00 -4.17
N GLY A 296 -20.84 12.93 -4.46
CA GLY A 296 -21.40 12.13 -5.56
C GLY A 296 -21.48 10.61 -5.30
N ILE A 297 -21.37 10.18 -4.05
CA ILE A 297 -21.23 8.76 -3.68
C ILE A 297 -22.61 8.12 -3.50
N GLY A 298 -23.02 7.30 -4.48
CA GLY A 298 -24.31 6.59 -4.44
C GLY A 298 -24.40 5.46 -3.41
N ARG A 299 -23.28 4.88 -2.95
CA ARG A 299 -23.27 3.74 -2.01
C ARG A 299 -22.17 3.83 -0.95
N LEU A 300 -22.57 3.99 0.31
CA LEU A 300 -21.69 3.93 1.47
C LEU A 300 -21.33 2.49 1.86
N THR A 301 -20.21 1.98 1.31
CA THR A 301 -19.55 0.77 1.82
C THR A 301 -18.88 1.05 3.18
N PRO A 302 -18.52 0.03 3.98
CA PRO A 302 -17.80 0.24 5.25
C PRO A 302 -16.50 1.04 5.07
N ALA A 303 -15.66 0.69 4.09
CA ALA A 303 -14.38 1.34 3.82
C ALA A 303 -14.48 2.76 3.23
N ILE A 304 -15.65 3.16 2.70
CA ILE A 304 -15.93 4.55 2.33
C ILE A 304 -16.46 5.32 3.55
N ARG A 305 -17.25 4.67 4.40
CA ARG A 305 -17.80 5.27 5.62
C ARG A 305 -16.67 5.71 6.55
N GLU A 306 -15.78 4.77 6.88
CA GLU A 306 -14.58 4.95 7.70
C GLU A 306 -13.74 6.15 7.21
N TYR A 307 -13.35 6.13 5.93
CA TYR A 307 -12.59 7.21 5.30
C TYR A 307 -13.28 8.59 5.37
N LEU A 308 -14.60 8.66 5.17
CA LEU A 308 -15.34 9.92 5.28
C LEU A 308 -15.53 10.38 6.74
N GLU A 309 -15.60 9.45 7.69
CA GLU A 309 -15.64 9.75 9.14
C GLU A 309 -14.30 10.35 9.59
N GLU A 310 -13.17 9.76 9.18
CA GLU A 310 -11.80 10.27 9.37
C GLU A 310 -11.65 11.69 8.79
N CYS A 311 -12.05 11.89 7.52
CA CYS A 311 -11.98 13.20 6.87
C CYS A 311 -12.86 14.26 7.55
N LEU A 312 -14.07 13.89 8.02
CA LEU A 312 -14.96 14.81 8.75
C LEU A 312 -14.42 15.16 10.13
N ALA A 313 -13.79 14.22 10.83
CA ALA A 313 -13.12 14.47 12.10
C ALA A 313 -11.93 15.41 11.91
N TRP A 314 -11.08 15.13 10.91
CA TRP A 314 -9.93 15.98 10.55
C TRP A 314 -10.37 17.39 10.16
N TRP A 315 -11.41 17.53 9.33
CA TRP A 315 -11.95 18.83 8.91
C TRP A 315 -12.43 19.67 10.11
N ARG A 316 -13.17 19.07 11.05
CA ARG A 316 -13.63 19.74 12.28
C ARG A 316 -12.50 20.16 13.21
N ALA A 317 -11.44 19.35 13.29
CA ALA A 317 -10.26 19.66 14.08
C ALA A 317 -9.38 20.75 13.44
N ASN A 318 -9.52 20.97 12.13
CA ASN A 318 -8.74 21.93 11.34
C ASN A 318 -9.67 22.90 10.58
N PRO A 319 -10.38 23.81 11.30
CA PRO A 319 -11.16 24.87 10.66
C PRO A 319 -10.25 25.81 9.84
N ASN A 320 -10.85 26.44 8.83
CA ASN A 320 -10.23 27.44 7.96
C ASN A 320 -10.23 28.82 8.67
#